data_AF-A0A8J7ZLG5-F1
#
_entry.id   AF-A0A8J7ZLG5-F1
#
_cell.length_a   1.000
_cell.length_b   1.000
_cell.length_c   1.000
_cell.angle_alpha   90.00
_cell.angle_beta   90.00
_cell.angle_gamma   90.00
#
_symmetry.space_group_name_H-M   'P 1'
#
loop_
_entity.id
_entity.type
_entity.pdbx_description
1 polymer ?
#
loop_
_entity_poly.entity_id
_entity_poly.type
_entity_poly.pdbx_seq_one_letter_code
_entity_poly.pdbx_strand_id
1 'polypeptide(L)'
;MTRADGGDDPGDASPAVATATDGGTAPASVGSTGGRGGERGVVRRTLRHGLTIGRVDLRRVLRTSVDRKSQVLAYCFVVVAFGGGAGYGAYLFGRELGFGAELPIDFSMLAIARGGIALLWLFLAGIVAMRTVGTRGSLDNDVGLLSVVPTRDAVLGMLLSEFVLALSYTLPLLVAVATGYSVGSGTVALLATAPLVAVAATASAVAVAYPLGIAVRHVVTRIEFVARHKGALVVLAFAAYMALVLSDVLGNVVLTIFEPMQASPPAWFADVLLLGTPADSSLVEAATVLALVPLLGAASVVVSTHVADRHWFADPVLAGTEDDDADVDPATDRHDDGLLLRVEDALGSVVGRPTAAITALAWKRAARAPLKLLYVAYPLLFVVGFLAEIVQTGEVPAFAPVGALVFVAWAGAVVFTLNPLGDQGSALPATVLSHVSGRQFVAAHVVAGVLVTVPLGTGLVAALAVLSPLAAERVVAVVAATPIAVLVGSLFAVGIGMAFPRYEAVNVTRSTKAVVPSLVGFLAYSLYLLLVAATAAILYEPAVEAVVAGILSWLLPFGYGVSANTLGLLATGALPVLALAPFASVRYAIRRFDTVTVD
;
A
#
# COMPACT_ATOMS: atom_id res chain seq x y z
N MET A 1 52.51 30.92 -24.66
CA MET A 1 52.30 31.70 -23.42
C MET A 1 52.11 30.68 -22.28
N THR A 2 53.14 29.96 -21.81
CA THR A 2 54.10 30.30 -20.73
C THR A 2 53.50 30.89 -19.45
N ARG A 3 53.38 30.05 -18.40
CA ARG A 3 53.96 30.12 -17.01
C ARG A 3 53.06 29.24 -16.10
N ALA A 4 53.43 28.10 -15.52
CA ALA A 4 54.57 27.68 -14.68
C ALA A 4 54.46 28.07 -13.19
N ASP A 5 54.70 27.02 -12.36
CA ASP A 5 54.99 26.91 -10.91
C ASP A 5 53.82 27.11 -9.93
N GLY A 6 53.53 26.23 -8.96
CA GLY A 6 54.35 25.39 -8.05
C GLY A 6 53.84 25.74 -6.64
N GLY A 7 53.52 24.89 -5.66
CA GLY A 7 54.13 23.67 -5.13
C GLY A 7 54.23 23.86 -3.60
N ASP A 8 53.74 22.88 -2.83
CA ASP A 8 54.03 22.54 -1.41
C ASP A 8 53.42 23.31 -0.20
N ASP A 9 52.67 22.50 0.60
CA ASP A 9 52.34 22.55 2.06
C ASP A 9 53.62 22.22 2.90
N PRO A 10 53.71 22.22 4.27
CA PRO A 10 52.70 22.26 5.34
C PRO A 10 53.08 23.05 6.64
N GLY A 11 52.21 23.04 7.66
CA GLY A 11 52.65 23.07 9.07
C GLY A 11 52.05 24.10 10.03
N ASP A 12 51.07 23.63 10.82
CA ASP A 12 50.96 23.70 12.30
C ASP A 12 51.35 24.98 13.07
N ALA A 13 50.38 25.59 13.78
CA ALA A 13 50.57 26.21 15.10
C ALA A 13 49.23 26.65 15.74
N SER A 14 48.82 25.93 16.79
CA SER A 14 47.90 26.41 17.85
C SER A 14 48.44 27.65 18.57
N PRO A 15 47.57 28.40 19.27
CA PRO A 15 47.95 28.85 20.61
C PRO A 15 46.89 28.52 21.68
N ALA A 16 47.36 27.90 22.75
CA ALA A 16 46.71 27.80 24.05
C ALA A 16 47.03 29.03 24.92
N VAL A 17 46.04 29.65 25.56
CA VAL A 17 46.14 30.61 26.69
C VAL A 17 44.73 30.76 27.27
N ALA A 18 44.42 30.85 28.56
CA ALA A 18 45.06 30.48 29.82
C ALA A 18 43.93 30.49 30.86
N THR A 19 44.08 29.62 31.85
CA THR A 19 43.29 29.54 33.08
C THR A 19 43.55 30.73 34.00
N ALA A 20 42.48 31.37 34.47
CA ALA A 20 42.51 32.24 35.64
C ALA A 20 41.63 31.64 36.74
N THR A 21 42.25 31.42 37.89
CA THR A 21 41.70 30.93 39.14
C THR A 21 41.33 32.11 40.02
N ASP A 22 40.13 32.09 40.58
CA ASP A 22 39.73 32.79 41.81
C ASP A 22 38.43 32.11 42.25
N GLY A 23 38.29 31.52 43.43
CA GLY A 23 38.38 32.13 44.75
C GLY A 23 37.14 31.62 45.50
N GLY A 24 37.33 30.88 46.58
CA GLY A 24 36.33 29.97 47.13
C GLY A 24 35.10 30.61 47.79
N THR A 25 34.04 29.80 47.91
CA THR A 25 33.19 29.67 49.11
C THR A 25 32.40 28.35 49.02
N ALA A 26 32.49 27.52 50.06
CA ALA A 26 31.66 26.33 50.22
C ALA A 26 30.19 26.72 50.45
N PRO A 27 29.20 25.94 49.97
CA PRO A 27 27.80 26.28 50.12
C PRO A 27 27.28 25.88 51.51
N ALA A 28 26.58 26.82 52.15
CA ALA A 28 25.73 26.51 53.29
C ALA A 28 24.61 25.55 52.85
N SER A 29 24.45 24.48 53.63
CA SER A 29 23.43 23.46 53.51
C SER A 29 22.02 24.05 53.58
N VAL A 30 21.30 24.04 52.46
CA VAL A 30 19.86 24.30 52.44
C VAL A 30 19.13 23.00 52.75
N GLY A 31 18.47 23.01 53.91
CA GLY A 31 17.64 21.94 54.42
C GLY A 31 16.50 21.55 53.49
N SER A 32 16.21 20.25 53.54
CA SER A 32 15.15 19.54 52.84
C SER A 32 13.75 19.98 53.30
N THR A 33 13.11 20.86 52.53
CA THR A 33 11.63 21.02 52.55
C THR A 33 11.13 21.30 51.14
N GLY A 34 11.07 20.27 50.28
CA GLY A 34 10.72 20.45 48.86
C GLY A 34 10.14 19.23 48.15
N GLY A 35 9.51 18.27 48.86
CA GLY A 35 9.06 17.01 48.23
C GLY A 35 7.88 17.15 47.27
N ARG A 36 6.78 17.80 47.67
CA ARG A 36 5.52 17.79 46.88
C ARG A 36 5.37 18.91 45.84
N GLY A 37 6.07 20.03 46.01
CA GLY A 37 6.06 21.15 45.05
C GLY A 37 6.94 20.89 43.82
N GLY A 38 8.08 20.21 44.02
CA GLY A 38 9.02 19.85 42.96
C GLY A 38 8.45 18.81 41.99
N GLU A 39 7.82 17.75 42.50
CA GLU A 39 7.26 16.67 41.68
C GLU A 39 6.16 17.16 40.72
N ARG A 40 5.24 18.01 41.19
CA ARG A 40 4.21 18.61 40.33
C ARG A 40 4.81 19.52 39.24
N GLY A 41 5.90 20.22 39.56
CA GLY A 41 6.65 21.03 38.61
C GLY A 41 7.34 20.21 37.52
N VAL A 42 7.90 19.05 37.88
CA VAL A 42 8.55 18.11 36.96
C VAL A 42 7.54 17.48 36.01
N VAL A 43 6.43 16.94 36.53
CA VAL A 43 5.37 16.32 35.68
C VAL A 43 4.80 17.32 34.69
N ARG A 44 4.50 18.54 35.13
CA ARG A 44 3.97 19.59 34.24
C ARG A 44 4.97 19.98 33.15
N ARG A 45 6.27 20.02 33.47
CA ARG A 45 7.33 20.30 32.49
C ARG A 45 7.44 19.18 31.45
N THR A 46 7.49 17.92 31.91
CA THR A 46 7.51 16.74 31.03
C THR A 46 6.32 16.69 30.09
N LEU A 47 5.10 16.93 30.60
CA LEU A 47 3.89 17.01 29.76
C LEU A 47 3.99 18.11 28.72
N ARG A 48 4.46 19.31 29.09
CA ARG A 48 4.59 20.43 28.17
C ARG A 48 5.62 20.15 27.07
N HIS A 49 6.77 19.57 27.42
CA HIS A 49 7.79 19.18 26.46
C HIS A 49 7.28 18.08 25.53
N GLY A 50 6.72 16.99 26.07
CA GLY A 50 6.15 15.91 25.29
C GLY A 50 5.07 16.40 24.32
N LEU A 51 4.12 17.23 24.77
CA LEU A 51 3.10 17.83 23.89
C LEU A 51 3.71 18.69 22.78
N THR A 52 4.78 19.44 23.08
CA THR A 52 5.45 20.28 22.08
C THR A 52 6.14 19.42 21.03
N ILE A 53 6.90 18.41 21.46
CA ILE A 53 7.59 17.45 20.57
C ILE A 53 6.58 16.72 19.69
N GLY A 54 5.56 16.12 20.32
CA GLY A 54 4.52 15.38 19.59
C GLY A 54 3.75 16.25 18.59
N ARG A 55 3.47 17.51 18.91
CA ARG A 55 2.83 18.45 17.98
C ARG A 55 3.72 18.80 16.79
N VAL A 56 5.02 19.02 17.03
CA VAL A 56 5.99 19.34 15.97
C VAL A 56 6.16 18.15 15.04
N ASP A 57 6.33 16.96 15.61
CA ASP A 57 6.42 15.70 14.87
C ASP A 57 5.16 15.44 14.03
N LEU A 58 3.97 15.54 14.63
CA LEU A 58 2.71 15.38 13.91
C LEU A 58 2.57 16.37 12.76
N ARG A 59 2.87 17.65 12.99
CA ARG A 59 2.81 18.68 11.94
C ARG A 59 3.78 18.39 10.80
N ARG A 60 4.96 17.88 11.11
CA ARG A 60 5.95 17.48 10.11
C ARG A 60 5.40 16.33 9.27
N VAL A 61 4.95 15.24 9.91
CA VAL A 61 4.37 14.08 9.23
C VAL A 61 3.21 14.52 8.32
N LEU A 62 2.29 15.32 8.85
CA LEU A 62 1.16 15.84 8.08
C LEU A 62 1.60 16.72 6.91
N ARG A 63 2.57 17.62 7.08
CA ARG A 63 3.09 18.44 5.97
C ARG A 63 3.73 17.57 4.89
N THR A 64 4.59 16.64 5.27
CA THR A 64 5.22 15.71 4.31
C THR A 64 4.18 14.89 3.56
N SER A 65 3.12 14.46 4.24
CA SER A 65 2.01 13.74 3.60
C SER A 65 1.14 14.63 2.69
N VAL A 66 0.89 15.87 3.08
CA VAL A 66 0.05 16.82 2.33
C VAL A 66 0.78 17.34 1.09
N ASP A 67 2.08 17.61 1.19
CA ASP A 67 2.90 18.07 0.06
C ASP A 67 2.93 17.02 -1.06
N ARG A 68 2.75 15.74 -0.72
CA ARG A 68 2.70 14.63 -1.67
C ARG A 68 1.24 14.32 -2.04
N LYS A 69 0.72 14.98 -3.09
CA LYS A 69 -0.67 14.80 -3.60
C LYS A 69 -1.11 13.32 -3.72
N SER A 70 -0.20 12.42 -4.10
CA SER A 70 -0.49 10.98 -4.18
C SER A 70 -0.73 10.31 -2.82
N GLN A 71 -0.08 10.76 -1.75
CA GLN A 71 -0.30 10.25 -0.40
C GLN A 71 -1.63 10.74 0.18
N VAL A 72 -2.02 11.99 -0.09
CA VAL A 72 -3.35 12.50 0.28
C VAL A 72 -4.46 11.72 -0.43
N LEU A 73 -4.32 11.52 -1.75
CA LEU A 73 -5.27 10.72 -2.52
C LEU A 73 -5.34 9.28 -2.02
N ALA A 74 -4.20 8.66 -1.73
CA ALA A 74 -4.16 7.30 -1.16
C ALA A 74 -4.81 7.25 0.22
N TYR A 75 -4.56 8.23 1.09
CA TYR A 75 -5.21 8.32 2.41
C TYR A 75 -6.73 8.49 2.28
N CYS A 76 -7.18 9.42 1.45
CA CYS A 76 -8.60 9.63 1.17
C CYS A 76 -9.23 8.36 0.59
N PHE A 77 -8.57 7.72 -0.37
CA PHE A 77 -9.04 6.46 -0.94
C PHE A 77 -9.16 5.38 0.13
N VAL A 78 -8.15 5.19 0.98
CA VAL A 78 -8.20 4.18 2.06
C VAL A 78 -9.33 4.51 3.04
N VAL A 79 -9.45 5.74 3.52
CA VAL A 79 -10.50 6.12 4.48
C VAL A 79 -11.89 6.01 3.86
N VAL A 80 -12.07 6.44 2.60
CA VAL A 80 -13.37 6.35 1.91
C VAL A 80 -13.71 4.92 1.53
N ALA A 81 -12.77 4.16 0.98
CA ALA A 81 -13.02 2.79 0.53
C ALA A 81 -13.18 1.84 1.73
N PHE A 82 -12.26 1.85 2.69
CA PHE A 82 -12.37 1.00 3.89
C PHE A 82 -13.45 1.50 4.85
N GLY A 83 -13.52 2.82 5.11
CA GLY A 83 -14.56 3.39 5.97
C GLY A 83 -15.95 3.25 5.36
N GLY A 84 -16.09 3.55 4.07
CA GLY A 84 -17.34 3.36 3.33
C GLY A 84 -17.72 1.89 3.20
N GLY A 85 -16.78 1.02 2.86
CA GLY A 85 -17.01 -0.42 2.75
C GLY A 85 -17.37 -1.07 4.09
N ALA A 86 -16.62 -0.76 5.17
CA ALA A 86 -16.91 -1.28 6.50
C ALA A 86 -18.21 -0.70 7.07
N GLY A 87 -18.49 0.59 6.87
CA GLY A 87 -19.75 1.20 7.24
C GLY A 87 -20.94 0.62 6.48
N TYR A 88 -20.81 0.41 5.16
CA TYR A 88 -21.85 -0.20 4.35
C TYR A 88 -22.08 -1.68 4.73
N GLY A 89 -21.01 -2.44 4.96
CA GLY A 89 -21.10 -3.81 5.48
C GLY A 89 -21.76 -3.87 6.84
N ALA A 90 -21.45 -2.94 7.74
CA ALA A 90 -22.10 -2.82 9.04
C ALA A 90 -23.59 -2.44 8.92
N TYR A 91 -23.96 -1.61 7.94
CA TYR A 91 -25.36 -1.32 7.61
C TYR A 91 -26.11 -2.58 7.15
N LEU A 92 -25.55 -3.34 6.22
CA LEU A 92 -26.15 -4.59 5.76
C LEU A 92 -26.28 -5.58 6.92
N PHE A 93 -25.24 -5.72 7.73
CA PHE A 93 -25.25 -6.58 8.90
C PHE A 93 -26.32 -6.15 9.92
N GLY A 94 -26.42 -4.85 10.23
CA GLY A 94 -27.45 -4.33 11.14
C GLY A 94 -28.88 -4.46 10.60
N ARG A 95 -29.07 -4.38 9.27
CA ARG A 95 -30.36 -4.54 8.61
C ARG A 95 -30.88 -5.97 8.65
N GLU A 96 -30.01 -6.95 8.37
CA GLU A 96 -30.39 -8.36 8.33
C GLU A 96 -30.37 -9.02 9.72
N LEU A 97 -29.41 -8.65 10.57
CA LEU A 97 -29.06 -9.34 11.82
C LEU A 97 -29.06 -8.40 13.04
N GLY A 98 -30.04 -7.49 13.11
CA GLY A 98 -30.21 -6.60 14.27
C GLY A 98 -30.24 -7.36 15.61
N PHE A 99 -30.19 -6.65 16.75
CA PHE A 99 -30.05 -7.26 18.09
C PHE A 99 -31.10 -8.33 18.49
N GLY A 100 -32.20 -8.48 17.75
CA GLY A 100 -33.23 -9.50 17.98
C GLY A 100 -33.27 -10.64 16.95
N ALA A 101 -32.34 -10.70 16.00
CA ALA A 101 -32.27 -11.76 15.01
C ALA A 101 -31.60 -13.02 15.59
N GLU A 102 -32.17 -14.20 15.32
CA GLU A 102 -31.50 -15.46 15.58
C GLU A 102 -30.30 -15.59 14.63
N LEU A 103 -29.10 -15.64 15.19
CA LEU A 103 -27.89 -15.81 14.40
C LEU A 103 -27.81 -17.27 13.93
N PRO A 104 -27.45 -17.55 12.66
CA PRO A 104 -27.25 -18.92 12.16
C PRO A 104 -26.06 -19.67 12.79
N ILE A 105 -25.42 -19.09 13.80
CA ILE A 105 -24.19 -19.51 14.45
C ILE A 105 -24.37 -19.38 15.97
N ASP A 106 -23.74 -20.27 16.76
CA ASP A 106 -23.85 -20.32 18.23
C ASP A 106 -23.20 -19.13 18.96
N PHE A 107 -22.94 -18.02 18.27
CA PHE A 107 -22.37 -16.80 18.84
C PHE A 107 -23.46 -15.78 19.15
N SER A 108 -23.38 -15.16 20.33
CA SER A 108 -24.16 -13.96 20.63
C SER A 108 -23.56 -12.72 19.96
N MET A 109 -24.36 -11.67 19.78
CA MET A 109 -23.88 -10.39 19.26
C MET A 109 -22.73 -9.81 20.12
N LEU A 110 -22.78 -10.01 21.43
CA LEU A 110 -21.70 -9.63 22.35
C LEU A 110 -20.42 -10.43 22.08
N ALA A 111 -20.51 -11.74 21.87
CA ALA A 111 -19.36 -12.59 21.57
C ALA A 111 -18.68 -12.17 20.24
N ILE A 112 -19.48 -11.88 19.21
CA ILE A 112 -18.98 -11.38 17.92
C ILE A 112 -18.28 -10.02 18.12
N ALA A 113 -18.90 -9.09 18.86
CA ALA A 113 -18.32 -7.78 19.11
C ALA A 113 -17.02 -7.86 19.92
N ARG A 114 -16.96 -8.72 20.95
CA ARG A 114 -15.78 -8.99 21.77
C ARG A 114 -14.62 -9.52 20.92
N GLY A 115 -14.86 -10.55 20.12
CA GLY A 115 -13.84 -11.13 19.24
C GLY A 115 -13.38 -10.14 18.17
N GLY A 116 -14.34 -9.45 17.54
CA GLY A 116 -14.06 -8.45 16.50
C GLY A 116 -13.21 -7.29 17.00
N ILE A 117 -13.58 -6.68 18.13
CA ILE A 117 -12.80 -5.56 18.70
C ILE A 117 -11.45 -6.02 19.20
N ALA A 118 -11.35 -7.19 19.83
CA ALA A 118 -10.08 -7.73 20.30
C ALA A 118 -9.10 -8.00 19.15
N LEU A 119 -9.58 -8.54 18.02
CA LEU A 119 -8.78 -8.72 16.82
C LEU A 119 -8.40 -7.40 16.15
N LEU A 120 -9.32 -6.44 16.06
CA LEU A 120 -9.02 -5.11 15.51
C LEU A 120 -7.98 -4.38 16.36
N TRP A 121 -8.05 -4.52 17.68
CA TRP A 121 -7.06 -4.00 18.62
C TRP A 121 -5.69 -4.65 18.37
N LEU A 122 -5.63 -5.98 18.23
CA LEU A 122 -4.39 -6.72 17.96
C LEU A 122 -3.77 -6.30 16.63
N PHE A 123 -4.60 -6.17 15.58
CA PHE A 123 -4.17 -5.71 14.27
C PHE A 123 -3.62 -4.28 14.32
N LEU A 124 -4.31 -3.37 15.02
CA LEU A 124 -3.85 -2.00 15.24
C LEU A 124 -2.51 -1.97 15.99
N ALA A 125 -2.37 -2.76 17.05
CA ALA A 125 -1.12 -2.89 17.79
C ALA A 125 0.01 -3.40 16.89
N GLY A 126 -0.25 -4.39 16.03
CA GLY A 126 0.70 -4.90 15.04
C GLY A 126 1.15 -3.81 14.06
N ILE A 127 0.23 -3.02 13.51
CA ILE A 127 0.55 -1.89 12.61
C ILE A 127 1.44 -0.86 13.32
N VAL A 128 1.08 -0.46 14.54
CA VAL A 128 1.86 0.52 15.31
C VAL A 128 3.25 -0.02 15.64
N ALA A 129 3.36 -1.30 16.03
CA ALA A 129 4.65 -1.94 16.32
C ALA A 129 5.54 -1.97 15.06
N MET A 130 5.00 -2.42 13.92
CA MET A 130 5.70 -2.44 12.63
C MET A 130 6.14 -1.04 12.19
N ARG A 131 5.25 -0.04 12.33
CA ARG A 131 5.57 1.36 12.00
C ARG A 131 6.67 1.91 12.91
N THR A 132 6.67 1.52 14.18
CA THR A 132 7.72 1.85 15.13
C THR A 132 9.05 1.19 14.75
N VAL A 133 9.04 -0.09 14.40
CA VAL A 133 10.24 -0.78 13.91
C VAL A 133 10.82 -0.08 12.67
N GLY A 134 9.99 0.17 11.66
CA GLY A 134 10.46 0.70 10.38
C GLY A 134 10.83 2.20 10.42
N THR A 135 10.04 3.02 11.10
CA THR A 135 10.12 4.48 10.96
C THR A 135 10.08 5.25 12.28
N ARG A 136 9.19 4.90 13.22
CA ARG A 136 8.88 5.74 14.40
C ARG A 136 9.73 5.45 15.64
N GLY A 137 10.54 4.40 15.60
CA GLY A 137 11.47 4.01 16.67
C GLY A 137 12.79 4.78 16.66
N SER A 138 13.06 5.59 15.63
CA SER A 138 14.16 6.56 15.58
C SER A 138 13.64 7.98 15.73
N LEU A 139 14.43 8.84 16.36
CA LEU A 139 14.17 10.27 16.40
C LEU A 139 14.80 10.93 15.18
N ASP A 140 14.07 11.85 14.58
CA ASP A 140 14.65 12.76 13.60
C ASP A 140 15.43 13.86 14.31
N ASN A 141 16.69 14.10 13.90
CA ASN A 141 17.63 15.00 14.59
C ASN A 141 17.79 14.61 16.08
N ASP A 142 18.11 13.33 16.29
CA ASP A 142 18.36 12.71 17.58
C ASP A 142 19.39 13.48 18.44
N VAL A 143 20.53 13.87 17.87
CA VAL A 143 21.58 14.63 18.57
C VAL A 143 21.06 15.97 19.09
N GLY A 144 20.29 16.71 18.27
CA GLY A 144 19.72 17.99 18.66
C GLY A 144 18.60 17.89 19.69
N LEU A 145 17.79 16.82 19.64
CA LEU A 145 16.68 16.64 20.58
C LEU A 145 17.15 16.10 21.94
N LEU A 146 18.00 15.07 21.93
CA LEU A 146 18.46 14.37 23.13
C LEU A 146 19.49 15.17 23.94
N SER A 147 20.10 16.19 23.34
CA SER A 147 20.98 17.14 24.06
C SER A 147 20.21 18.18 24.88
N VAL A 148 18.94 18.45 24.54
CA VAL A 148 18.15 19.55 25.14
C VAL A 148 17.05 19.03 26.06
N VAL A 149 16.55 17.81 25.82
CA VAL A 149 15.36 17.27 26.49
C VAL A 149 15.62 15.84 27.00
N PRO A 150 15.18 15.48 28.22
CA PRO A 150 15.30 14.11 28.73
C PRO A 150 14.56 13.08 27.84
N THR A 151 15.08 11.85 27.76
CA THR A 151 14.50 10.75 26.96
C THR A 151 13.00 10.56 27.20
N ARG A 152 12.57 10.61 28.48
CA ARG A 152 11.15 10.42 28.86
C ARG A 152 10.21 11.45 28.22
N ASP A 153 10.67 12.69 28.06
CA ASP A 153 9.88 13.78 27.48
C ASP A 153 9.79 13.57 25.95
N ALA A 154 10.87 13.11 25.31
CA ALA A 154 10.89 12.75 23.89
C ALA A 154 9.99 11.53 23.61
N VAL A 155 10.09 10.47 24.42
CA VAL A 155 9.24 9.28 24.35
C VAL A 155 7.77 9.64 24.49
N LEU A 156 7.42 10.48 25.48
CA LEU A 156 6.05 10.95 25.65
C LEU A 156 5.55 11.69 24.40
N GLY A 157 6.39 12.54 23.80
CA GLY A 157 6.06 13.23 22.56
C GLY A 157 5.81 12.29 21.39
N MET A 158 6.66 11.28 21.22
CA MET A 158 6.49 10.28 20.18
C MET A 158 5.25 9.41 20.39
N LEU A 159 4.98 8.97 21.63
CA LEU A 159 3.77 8.23 21.98
C LEU A 159 2.50 9.04 21.69
N LEU A 160 2.48 10.32 22.06
CA LEU A 160 1.33 11.20 21.79
C LEU A 160 1.13 11.42 20.29
N SER A 161 2.21 11.62 19.54
CA SER A 161 2.08 11.75 18.09
C SER A 161 1.65 10.43 17.44
N GLU A 162 2.15 9.29 17.91
CA GLU A 162 1.75 7.98 17.42
C GLU A 162 0.29 7.68 17.71
N PHE A 163 -0.19 8.06 18.90
CA PHE A 163 -1.59 8.00 19.28
C PHE A 163 -2.48 8.81 18.34
N VAL A 164 -2.14 10.07 18.06
CA VAL A 164 -2.95 10.91 17.16
C VAL A 164 -2.93 10.37 15.73
N LEU A 165 -1.78 9.89 15.26
CA LEU A 165 -1.67 9.26 13.93
C LEU A 165 -2.45 7.95 13.86
N ALA A 166 -2.45 7.12 14.89
CA ALA A 166 -3.25 5.88 14.90
C ALA A 166 -4.75 6.22 14.95
N LEU A 167 -5.13 7.19 15.79
CA LEU A 167 -6.50 7.63 15.96
C LEU A 167 -7.10 8.23 14.69
N SER A 168 -6.29 8.90 13.87
CA SER A 168 -6.76 9.47 12.60
C SER A 168 -7.28 8.41 11.62
N TYR A 169 -6.88 7.14 11.77
CA TYR A 169 -7.43 6.02 11.00
C TYR A 169 -8.56 5.31 11.75
N THR A 170 -8.37 5.03 13.04
CA THR A 170 -9.31 4.22 13.82
C THR A 170 -10.63 4.94 14.09
N LEU A 171 -10.59 6.24 14.41
CA LEU A 171 -11.78 7.02 14.71
C LEU A 171 -12.78 7.10 13.53
N PRO A 172 -12.39 7.54 12.32
CA PRO A 172 -13.34 7.60 11.22
C PRO A 172 -13.85 6.22 10.82
N LEU A 173 -13.01 5.17 10.90
CA LEU A 173 -13.42 3.80 10.59
C LEU A 173 -14.48 3.29 11.58
N LEU A 174 -14.24 3.42 12.88
CA LEU A 174 -15.17 2.92 13.89
C LEU A 174 -16.47 3.73 13.92
N VAL A 175 -16.41 5.05 13.69
CA VAL A 175 -17.59 5.89 13.53
C VAL A 175 -18.38 5.50 12.29
N ALA A 176 -17.73 5.19 11.17
CA ALA A 176 -18.42 4.73 9.95
C ALA A 176 -19.12 3.38 10.18
N VAL A 177 -18.46 2.42 10.84
CA VAL A 177 -19.04 1.13 11.24
C VAL A 177 -20.24 1.32 12.17
N ALA A 178 -20.08 2.12 13.23
CA ALA A 178 -21.15 2.42 14.18
C ALA A 178 -22.34 3.10 13.48
N THR A 179 -22.08 4.06 12.60
CA THR A 179 -23.12 4.76 11.82
C THR A 179 -23.85 3.79 10.91
N GLY A 180 -23.12 2.96 10.17
CA GLY A 180 -23.71 1.94 9.31
C GLY A 180 -24.62 1.01 10.08
N TYR A 181 -24.11 0.37 11.13
CA TYR A 181 -24.90 -0.54 11.96
C TYR A 181 -26.09 0.17 12.63
N SER A 182 -25.92 1.39 13.13
CA SER A 182 -27.01 2.18 13.72
C SER A 182 -28.14 2.45 12.73
N VAL A 183 -27.81 2.79 11.47
CA VAL A 183 -28.79 3.00 10.42
C VAL A 183 -29.47 1.69 10.03
N GLY A 184 -28.72 0.58 9.96
CA GLY A 184 -29.25 -0.74 9.59
C GLY A 184 -30.17 -1.33 10.68
N SER A 185 -29.77 -1.22 11.94
CA SER A 185 -30.48 -1.81 13.10
C SER A 185 -31.50 -0.89 13.76
N GLY A 186 -31.53 0.40 13.40
CA GLY A 186 -32.38 1.41 14.04
C GLY A 186 -31.93 1.87 15.43
N THR A 187 -30.73 1.47 15.89
CA THR A 187 -30.23 1.77 17.25
C THR A 187 -29.16 2.87 17.23
N VAL A 188 -29.36 3.98 17.95
CA VAL A 188 -28.40 5.12 17.96
C VAL A 188 -27.32 5.06 19.05
N ALA A 189 -27.43 4.13 20.01
CA ALA A 189 -26.53 4.06 21.18
C ALA A 189 -25.04 3.95 20.81
N LEU A 190 -24.73 3.17 19.76
CA LEU A 190 -23.38 2.97 19.25
C LEU A 190 -22.68 4.25 18.80
N LEU A 191 -23.43 5.26 18.34
CA LEU A 191 -22.86 6.53 17.89
C LEU A 191 -22.23 7.33 19.05
N ALA A 192 -22.75 7.16 20.27
CA ALA A 192 -22.24 7.84 21.45
C ALA A 192 -21.00 7.14 22.04
N THR A 193 -20.97 5.81 22.00
CA THR A 193 -19.92 4.98 22.60
C THR A 193 -18.73 4.75 21.67
N ALA A 194 -18.94 4.68 20.35
CA ALA A 194 -17.89 4.41 19.37
C ALA A 194 -16.70 5.38 19.43
N PRO A 195 -16.86 6.72 19.55
CA PRO A 195 -15.72 7.63 19.67
C PRO A 195 -14.88 7.36 20.93
N LEU A 196 -15.53 7.03 22.04
CA LEU A 196 -14.84 6.70 23.29
C LEU A 196 -14.03 5.41 23.14
N VAL A 197 -14.61 4.39 22.53
CA VAL A 197 -13.94 3.11 22.25
C VAL A 197 -12.76 3.31 21.31
N ALA A 198 -12.92 4.09 20.24
CA ALA A 198 -11.81 4.41 19.33
C ALA A 198 -10.64 5.04 20.10
N VAL A 199 -10.90 6.06 20.92
CA VAL A 199 -9.87 6.73 21.73
C VAL A 199 -9.20 5.76 22.70
N ALA A 200 -9.98 5.01 23.47
CA ALA A 200 -9.47 4.14 24.53
C ALA A 200 -8.73 2.90 23.97
N ALA A 201 -9.28 2.25 22.94
CA ALA A 201 -8.65 1.12 22.27
C ALA A 201 -7.38 1.54 21.53
N THR A 202 -7.37 2.68 20.83
CA THR A 202 -6.15 3.19 20.19
C THR A 202 -5.08 3.57 21.22
N ALA A 203 -5.44 4.23 22.32
CA ALA A 203 -4.50 4.60 23.37
C ALA A 203 -3.83 3.36 23.98
N SER A 204 -4.60 2.33 24.31
CA SER A 204 -4.08 1.07 24.85
C SER A 204 -3.24 0.29 23.82
N ALA A 205 -3.67 0.22 22.56
CA ALA A 205 -2.91 -0.44 21.49
C ALA A 205 -1.54 0.22 21.29
N VAL A 206 -1.49 1.56 21.23
CA VAL A 206 -0.23 2.31 21.10
C VAL A 206 0.65 2.14 22.33
N ALA A 207 0.06 2.16 23.53
CA ALA A 207 0.78 1.96 24.78
C ALA A 207 1.51 0.60 24.83
N VAL A 208 0.91 -0.47 24.28
CA VAL A 208 1.56 -1.79 24.19
C VAL A 208 2.52 -1.87 23.02
N ALA A 209 2.11 -1.40 21.84
CA ALA A 209 2.83 -1.62 20.59
C ALA A 209 4.12 -0.80 20.45
N TYR A 210 4.14 0.43 20.96
CA TYR A 210 5.28 1.32 20.82
C TYR A 210 6.55 0.82 21.54
N PRO A 211 6.53 0.45 22.84
CA PRO A 211 7.71 -0.10 23.51
C PRO A 211 8.17 -1.41 22.86
N LEU A 212 7.23 -2.27 22.46
CA LEU A 212 7.53 -3.51 21.73
C LEU A 212 8.25 -3.22 20.42
N GLY A 213 7.77 -2.25 19.65
CA GLY A 213 8.37 -1.84 18.39
C GLY A 213 9.78 -1.28 18.54
N ILE A 214 10.05 -0.46 19.56
CA ILE A 214 11.43 0.00 19.85
C ILE A 214 12.32 -1.18 20.23
N ALA A 215 11.82 -2.11 21.06
CA ALA A 215 12.60 -3.27 21.49
C ALA A 215 12.98 -4.17 20.30
N VAL A 216 12.02 -4.47 19.42
CA VAL A 216 12.28 -5.23 18.19
C VAL A 216 13.26 -4.49 17.28
N ARG A 217 13.09 -3.17 17.11
CA ARG A 217 14.02 -2.36 16.32
C ARG A 217 15.44 -2.40 16.88
N HIS A 218 15.58 -2.32 18.19
CA HIS A 218 16.87 -2.42 18.86
C HIS A 218 17.54 -3.76 18.54
N VAL A 219 16.82 -4.87 18.61
CA VAL A 219 17.36 -6.20 18.25
C VAL A 219 17.76 -6.25 16.77
N VAL A 220 16.87 -5.84 15.86
CA VAL A 220 17.07 -5.94 14.40
C VAL A 220 18.25 -5.07 13.92
N THR A 221 18.44 -3.89 14.49
CA THR A 221 19.48 -2.94 14.06
C THR A 221 20.86 -3.20 14.66
N ARG A 222 20.96 -4.10 15.65
CA ARG A 222 22.20 -4.29 16.43
C ARG A 222 22.81 -5.67 16.30
N ILE A 223 22.02 -6.69 15.96
CA ILE A 223 22.59 -8.00 15.69
C ILE A 223 23.34 -7.94 14.36
N GLU A 224 24.67 -8.05 14.42
CA GLU A 224 25.55 -8.02 13.25
C GLU A 224 25.13 -9.03 12.18
N PHE A 225 24.68 -10.22 12.60
CA PHE A 225 24.12 -11.23 11.69
C PHE A 225 22.93 -10.71 10.89
N VAL A 226 22.02 -9.94 11.51
CA VAL A 226 20.83 -9.38 10.85
C VAL A 226 21.23 -8.26 9.90
N ALA A 227 22.18 -7.42 10.29
CA ALA A 227 22.69 -6.35 9.44
C ALA A 227 23.39 -6.93 8.19
N ARG A 228 24.23 -7.98 8.38
CA ARG A 228 24.97 -8.66 7.31
C ARG A 228 24.07 -9.45 6.35
N HIS A 229 22.98 -10.03 6.84
CA HIS A 229 22.05 -10.85 6.04
C HIS A 229 20.71 -10.16 5.79
N LYS A 230 20.64 -8.82 5.88
CA LYS A 230 19.38 -8.08 5.81
C LYS A 230 18.58 -8.41 4.55
N GLY A 231 19.24 -8.48 3.39
CA GLY A 231 18.61 -8.89 2.13
C GLY A 231 18.02 -10.30 2.20
N ALA A 232 18.83 -11.29 2.62
CA ALA A 232 18.39 -12.68 2.75
C ALA A 232 17.28 -12.85 3.81
N LEU A 233 17.32 -12.13 4.93
CA LEU A 233 16.28 -12.17 5.96
C LEU A 233 14.99 -11.51 5.48
N VAL A 234 15.06 -10.44 4.69
CA VAL A 234 13.87 -9.84 4.07
C VAL A 234 13.26 -10.81 3.07
N VAL A 235 14.07 -11.45 2.22
CA VAL A 235 13.60 -12.48 1.28
C VAL A 235 13.01 -13.68 2.02
N LEU A 236 13.67 -14.15 3.08
CA LEU A 236 13.19 -15.26 3.91
C LEU A 236 11.89 -14.90 4.63
N ALA A 237 11.79 -13.71 5.21
CA ALA A 237 10.58 -13.22 5.86
C ALA A 237 9.43 -13.08 4.86
N PHE A 238 9.72 -12.58 3.65
CA PHE A 238 8.75 -12.52 2.56
C PHE A 238 8.30 -13.92 2.12
N ALA A 239 9.24 -14.86 1.92
CA ALA A 239 8.93 -16.23 1.56
C ALA A 239 8.13 -16.95 2.66
N ALA A 240 8.47 -16.74 3.94
CA ALA A 240 7.74 -17.28 5.07
C ALA A 240 6.33 -16.67 5.17
N TYR A 241 6.20 -15.36 5.00
CA TYR A 241 4.90 -14.69 4.93
C TYR A 241 4.06 -15.23 3.77
N MET A 242 4.63 -15.38 2.58
CA MET A 242 3.95 -15.98 1.44
C MET A 242 3.56 -17.44 1.70
N ALA A 243 4.42 -18.24 2.33
CA ALA A 243 4.08 -19.60 2.71
C ALA A 243 2.92 -19.65 3.72
N LEU A 244 2.90 -18.75 4.72
CA LEU A 244 1.81 -18.61 5.70
C LEU A 244 0.48 -18.21 5.05
N VAL A 245 0.53 -17.34 4.05
CA VAL A 245 -0.66 -16.93 3.29
C VAL A 245 -1.14 -18.06 2.37
N LEU A 246 -0.23 -18.69 1.62
CA LEU A 246 -0.54 -19.77 0.68
C LEU A 246 -1.07 -21.04 1.38
N SER A 247 -0.68 -21.28 2.64
CA SER A 247 -1.15 -22.41 3.44
C SER A 247 -2.44 -22.14 4.22
N ASP A 248 -3.03 -20.94 4.11
CA ASP A 248 -4.16 -20.44 4.92
C ASP A 248 -3.95 -20.60 6.43
N VAL A 249 -2.69 -20.75 6.87
CA VAL A 249 -2.35 -20.78 8.30
C VAL A 249 -2.75 -19.44 8.93
N LEU A 250 -2.62 -18.33 8.21
CA LEU A 250 -3.00 -17.02 8.72
C LEU A 250 -4.52 -16.91 8.97
N GLY A 251 -5.36 -17.43 8.06
CA GLY A 251 -6.82 -17.49 8.24
C GLY A 251 -7.20 -18.38 9.41
N ASN A 252 -6.62 -19.58 9.47
CA ASN A 252 -6.82 -20.52 10.57
C ASN A 252 -6.36 -19.96 11.92
N VAL A 253 -5.25 -19.22 11.96
CA VAL A 253 -4.75 -18.55 13.17
C VAL A 253 -5.77 -17.51 13.65
N VAL A 254 -6.33 -16.70 12.76
CA VAL A 254 -7.38 -15.73 13.13
C VAL A 254 -8.59 -16.43 13.72
N LEU A 255 -9.07 -17.51 13.11
CA LEU A 255 -10.20 -18.30 13.63
C LEU A 255 -9.87 -18.96 14.97
N THR A 256 -8.68 -19.56 15.09
CA THR A 256 -8.22 -20.24 16.31
C THR A 256 -8.04 -19.27 17.48
N ILE A 257 -7.60 -18.04 17.20
CA ILE A 257 -7.37 -17.01 18.21
C ILE A 257 -8.65 -16.21 18.50
N PHE A 258 -9.65 -16.22 17.61
CA PHE A 258 -10.89 -15.45 17.76
C PHE A 258 -11.59 -15.72 19.10
N GLU A 259 -11.88 -16.98 19.41
CA GLU A 259 -12.55 -17.37 20.66
C GLU A 259 -11.69 -17.06 21.90
N PRO A 260 -10.41 -17.46 21.99
CA PRO A 260 -9.53 -17.07 23.10
C PRO A 260 -9.46 -15.55 23.32
N MET A 261 -9.45 -14.77 22.24
CA MET A 261 -9.40 -13.31 22.32
C MET A 261 -10.66 -12.71 22.92
N GLN A 262 -11.81 -13.37 22.87
CA GLN A 262 -13.04 -12.87 23.52
C GLN A 262 -12.90 -12.76 25.05
N ALA A 263 -12.04 -13.58 25.65
CA ALA A 263 -11.73 -13.54 27.08
C ALA A 263 -10.62 -12.54 27.45
N SER A 264 -9.97 -11.92 26.45
CA SER A 264 -8.85 -11.01 26.67
C SER A 264 -9.31 -9.60 27.06
N PRO A 265 -8.51 -8.83 27.82
CA PRO A 265 -8.88 -7.46 28.21
C PRO A 265 -9.24 -6.51 27.04
N PRO A 266 -8.60 -6.59 25.84
CA PRO A 266 -9.05 -5.83 24.67
C PRO A 266 -10.50 -6.12 24.22
N ALA A 267 -11.05 -7.30 24.51
CA ALA A 267 -12.43 -7.63 24.18
C ALA A 267 -13.44 -6.80 24.97
N TRP A 268 -13.11 -6.39 26.19
CA TRP A 268 -14.00 -5.61 27.07
C TRP A 268 -14.31 -4.21 26.53
N PHE A 269 -13.58 -3.73 25.51
CA PHE A 269 -13.98 -2.54 24.76
C PHE A 269 -15.31 -2.73 24.01
N ALA A 270 -15.71 -3.98 23.73
CA ALA A 270 -17.04 -4.29 23.18
C ALA A 270 -18.14 -4.02 24.18
N ASP A 271 -17.90 -4.30 25.46
CA ASP A 271 -18.84 -3.97 26.53
C ASP A 271 -19.05 -2.47 26.66
N VAL A 272 -18.01 -1.65 26.44
CA VAL A 272 -18.14 -0.18 26.34
C VAL A 272 -18.91 0.23 25.08
N LEU A 273 -18.62 -0.39 23.93
CA LEU A 273 -19.25 -0.08 22.66
C LEU A 273 -20.76 -0.33 22.71
N LEU A 274 -21.16 -1.45 23.31
CA LEU A 274 -22.53 -1.93 23.38
C LEU A 274 -23.32 -1.35 24.56
N LEU A 275 -22.75 -0.42 25.34
CA LEU A 275 -23.47 0.24 26.42
C LEU A 275 -24.74 0.93 25.90
N GLY A 276 -25.87 0.65 26.56
CA GLY A 276 -27.17 1.21 26.17
C GLY A 276 -27.81 0.52 24.97
N THR A 277 -27.28 -0.62 24.52
CA THR A 277 -27.94 -1.51 23.56
C THR A 277 -28.62 -2.69 24.27
N PRO A 278 -29.53 -3.43 23.61
CA PRO A 278 -30.13 -4.65 24.17
C PRO A 278 -29.15 -5.82 24.30
N ALA A 279 -27.89 -5.68 23.91
CA ALA A 279 -26.89 -6.72 24.13
C ALA A 279 -26.52 -6.78 25.63
N ASP A 280 -26.40 -7.99 26.17
CA ASP A 280 -26.09 -8.29 27.59
C ASP A 280 -24.66 -7.88 28.01
N SER A 281 -24.29 -6.61 27.80
CA SER A 281 -22.98 -6.04 28.08
C SER A 281 -22.70 -5.93 29.58
N SER A 282 -21.43 -6.15 29.97
CA SER A 282 -20.98 -6.09 31.36
C SER A 282 -20.45 -4.71 31.73
N LEU A 283 -21.15 -4.02 32.64
CA LEU A 283 -20.71 -2.73 33.17
C LEU A 283 -19.36 -2.81 33.92
N VAL A 284 -19.09 -3.94 34.57
CA VAL A 284 -17.85 -4.14 35.33
C VAL A 284 -16.65 -4.21 34.37
N GLU A 285 -16.77 -4.96 33.28
CA GLU A 285 -15.71 -5.09 32.28
C GLU A 285 -15.49 -3.78 31.53
N ALA A 286 -16.58 -3.09 31.16
CA ALA A 286 -16.53 -1.76 30.55
C ALA A 286 -15.81 -0.73 31.44
N ALA A 287 -16.12 -0.69 32.74
CA ALA A 287 -15.44 0.21 33.68
C ALA A 287 -13.97 -0.18 33.89
N THR A 288 -13.68 -1.48 33.99
CA THR A 288 -12.33 -2.00 34.21
C THR A 288 -11.41 -1.68 33.05
N VAL A 289 -11.85 -1.91 31.80
CA VAL A 289 -11.01 -1.64 30.63
C VAL A 289 -10.69 -0.15 30.50
N LEU A 290 -11.65 0.74 30.77
CA LEU A 290 -11.42 2.19 30.75
C LEU A 290 -10.45 2.64 31.86
N ALA A 291 -10.49 2.01 33.04
CA ALA A 291 -9.55 2.29 34.13
C ALA A 291 -8.13 1.78 33.84
N LEU A 292 -7.98 0.70 33.06
CA LEU A 292 -6.67 0.15 32.69
C LEU A 292 -5.91 1.01 31.67
N VAL A 293 -6.61 1.74 30.79
CA VAL A 293 -5.98 2.58 29.74
C VAL A 293 -4.95 3.58 30.29
N PRO A 294 -5.25 4.44 31.29
CA PRO A 294 -4.26 5.37 31.83
C PRO A 294 -3.09 4.66 32.53
N LEU A 295 -3.34 3.52 33.18
CA LEU A 295 -2.29 2.71 33.82
C LEU A 295 -1.32 2.14 32.77
N LEU A 296 -1.85 1.61 31.68
CA LEU A 296 -1.06 1.14 30.54
C LEU A 296 -0.28 2.28 29.89
N GLY A 297 -0.89 3.46 29.74
CA GLY A 297 -0.19 4.65 29.23
C GLY A 297 1.01 5.05 30.09
N ALA A 298 0.84 5.08 31.42
CA ALA A 298 1.93 5.37 32.35
C ALA A 298 3.04 4.31 32.29
N ALA A 299 2.67 3.03 32.30
CA ALA A 299 3.62 1.92 32.18
C ALA A 299 4.39 1.97 30.85
N SER A 300 3.70 2.29 29.75
CA SER A 300 4.30 2.43 28.42
C SER A 300 5.36 3.52 28.37
N VAL A 301 5.12 4.68 28.99
CA VAL A 301 6.12 5.75 29.07
C VAL A 301 7.37 5.26 29.80
N VAL A 302 7.21 4.57 30.92
CA VAL A 302 8.34 4.03 31.71
C VAL A 302 9.13 3.00 30.90
N VAL A 303 8.46 1.98 30.36
CA VAL A 303 9.11 0.90 29.59
C VAL A 303 9.76 1.46 28.32
N SER A 304 9.04 2.30 27.57
CA SER A 304 9.56 2.92 26.34
C SER A 304 10.77 3.79 26.64
N THR A 305 10.79 4.54 27.75
CA THR A 305 11.98 5.31 28.16
C THR A 305 13.17 4.39 28.39
N HIS A 306 12.97 3.28 29.10
CA HIS A 306 14.05 2.35 29.41
C HIS A 306 14.63 1.64 28.17
N VAL A 307 13.78 1.33 27.19
CA VAL A 307 14.22 0.73 25.91
C VAL A 307 14.86 1.80 25.02
N ALA A 308 14.27 3.00 24.96
CA ALA A 308 14.78 4.13 24.19
C ALA A 308 16.15 4.60 24.67
N ASP A 309 16.40 4.64 25.98
CA ASP A 309 17.72 4.96 26.55
C ASP A 309 18.82 4.01 26.04
N ARG A 310 18.49 2.73 25.81
CA ARG A 310 19.44 1.78 25.21
C ARG A 310 19.53 1.89 23.70
N HIS A 311 18.43 2.21 23.03
CA HIS A 311 18.37 2.21 21.58
C HIS A 311 18.91 3.50 20.95
N TRP A 312 18.51 4.66 21.48
CA TRP A 312 18.83 5.97 20.91
C TRP A 312 20.25 6.43 21.23
N PHE A 313 20.87 5.94 22.30
CA PHE A 313 22.24 6.29 22.67
C PHE A 313 23.29 5.26 22.26
N ALA A 314 22.91 4.23 21.50
CA ALA A 314 23.86 3.23 21.01
C ALA A 314 24.29 3.54 19.57
N ASP A 315 25.52 3.19 19.17
CA ASP A 315 26.05 3.37 17.80
C ASP A 315 25.76 2.18 16.87
N PRO A 316 25.01 2.35 15.76
CA PRO A 316 24.56 1.23 14.93
C PRO A 316 25.75 0.47 14.32
N VAL A 317 25.60 -0.85 14.16
CA VAL A 317 26.61 -1.66 13.47
C VAL A 317 26.57 -1.28 11.98
N LEU A 318 27.58 -0.54 11.53
CA LEU A 318 27.79 -0.16 10.13
C LEU A 318 28.20 -1.41 9.33
N ALA A 319 27.24 -2.28 9.01
CA ALA A 319 27.46 -3.35 8.05
C ALA A 319 27.32 -2.79 6.62
N GLY A 320 28.45 -2.40 6.04
CA GLY A 320 28.72 -2.42 4.59
C GLY A 320 27.68 -1.81 3.65
N THR A 321 27.47 -0.50 3.70
CA THR A 321 26.71 0.26 2.68
C THR A 321 27.55 0.67 1.46
N GLU A 322 28.66 -0.02 1.17
CA GLU A 322 29.58 0.39 0.09
C GLU A 322 29.49 -0.40 -1.22
N ASP A 323 28.74 -1.51 -1.32
CA ASP A 323 28.87 -2.41 -2.49
C ASP A 323 27.59 -2.67 -3.34
N ASP A 324 26.51 -1.90 -3.19
CA ASP A 324 25.28 -2.12 -4.00
C ASP A 324 25.27 -1.39 -5.36
N ASP A 325 26.25 -0.52 -5.65
CA ASP A 325 26.31 0.27 -6.90
C ASP A 325 27.45 -0.17 -7.86
N ALA A 326 28.21 -1.21 -7.54
CA ALA A 326 29.40 -1.60 -8.30
C ALA A 326 29.44 -3.10 -8.61
N ASP A 327 28.56 -3.58 -9.50
CA ASP A 327 28.88 -4.72 -10.39
C ASP A 327 27.78 -4.88 -11.46
N VAL A 328 27.88 -4.08 -12.52
CA VAL A 328 27.22 -4.36 -13.80
C VAL A 328 28.28 -4.95 -14.72
N ASP A 329 28.23 -6.27 -14.94
CA ASP A 329 29.18 -6.98 -15.80
C ASP A 329 29.04 -6.55 -17.27
N PRO A 330 30.08 -5.97 -17.89
CA PRO A 330 30.07 -5.54 -19.30
C PRO A 330 30.08 -6.72 -20.31
N ALA A 331 30.16 -7.97 -19.85
CA ALA A 331 30.03 -9.15 -20.70
C ALA A 331 28.56 -9.50 -20.99
N THR A 332 27.65 -9.29 -20.04
CA THR A 332 26.20 -9.51 -20.21
C THR A 332 25.57 -8.56 -21.23
N ASP A 333 25.96 -7.28 -21.24
CA ASP A 333 25.42 -6.26 -22.18
C ASP A 333 25.73 -6.58 -23.66
N ARG A 334 26.83 -7.29 -23.94
CA ARG A 334 27.24 -7.63 -25.33
C ARG A 334 26.43 -8.77 -25.95
N HIS A 335 25.88 -9.68 -25.13
CA HIS A 335 25.11 -10.83 -25.63
C HIS A 335 23.66 -10.43 -25.95
N ASP A 336 23.06 -9.57 -25.11
CA ASP A 336 21.69 -9.06 -25.30
C ASP A 336 21.54 -8.19 -26.54
N ASP A 337 22.55 -7.40 -26.89
CA ASP A 337 22.54 -6.55 -28.08
C ASP A 337 22.53 -7.37 -29.40
N GLY A 338 23.13 -8.57 -29.42
CA GLY A 338 23.15 -9.43 -30.60
C GLY A 338 21.81 -10.10 -30.92
N LEU A 339 21.03 -10.48 -29.89
CA LEU A 339 19.68 -11.03 -30.06
C LEU A 339 18.70 -9.96 -30.51
N LEU A 340 18.75 -8.76 -29.90
CA LEU A 340 17.86 -7.65 -30.25
C LEU A 340 18.04 -7.21 -31.71
N LEU A 341 19.27 -7.16 -32.21
CA LEU A 341 19.55 -6.83 -33.62
C LEU A 341 18.91 -7.84 -34.60
N ARG A 342 19.00 -9.14 -34.31
CA ARG A 342 18.38 -10.18 -35.15
C ARG A 342 16.85 -10.06 -35.16
N VAL A 343 16.26 -9.76 -34.01
CA VAL A 343 14.81 -9.59 -33.91
C VAL A 343 14.37 -8.30 -34.59
N GLU A 344 15.16 -7.22 -34.49
CA GLU A 344 14.93 -5.97 -35.23
C GLU A 344 14.95 -6.19 -36.74
N ASP A 345 15.93 -6.93 -37.27
CA ASP A 345 16.01 -7.25 -38.71
C ASP A 345 14.82 -8.08 -39.17
N ALA A 346 14.42 -9.10 -38.40
CA ALA A 346 13.26 -9.92 -38.68
C ALA A 346 11.96 -9.09 -38.66
N LEU A 347 11.76 -8.26 -37.64
CA LEU A 347 10.64 -7.31 -37.54
C LEU A 347 10.65 -6.30 -38.69
N GLY A 348 11.82 -5.81 -39.09
CA GLY A 348 11.99 -4.81 -40.13
C GLY A 348 11.41 -5.26 -41.47
N SER A 349 11.41 -6.58 -41.73
CA SER A 349 10.78 -7.17 -42.93
C SER A 349 9.25 -7.16 -42.91
N VAL A 350 8.62 -7.13 -41.71
CA VAL A 350 7.17 -7.23 -41.53
C VAL A 350 6.53 -5.88 -41.24
N VAL A 351 7.09 -5.12 -40.30
CA VAL A 351 6.51 -3.86 -39.78
C VAL A 351 7.27 -2.60 -40.23
N GLY A 352 8.34 -2.79 -41.01
CA GLY A 352 9.26 -1.73 -41.44
C GLY A 352 10.31 -1.39 -40.39
N ARG A 353 11.50 -0.97 -40.87
CA ARG A 353 12.66 -0.64 -40.03
C ARG A 353 12.37 0.36 -38.90
N PRO A 354 11.66 1.49 -39.11
CA PRO A 354 11.44 2.46 -38.03
C PRO A 354 10.61 1.88 -36.88
N THR A 355 9.58 1.09 -37.20
CA THR A 355 8.73 0.41 -36.21
C THR A 355 9.52 -0.64 -35.44
N ALA A 356 10.35 -1.42 -36.13
CA ALA A 356 11.20 -2.45 -35.55
C ALA A 356 12.23 -1.86 -34.56
N ALA A 357 12.91 -0.78 -34.95
CA ALA A 357 13.91 -0.11 -34.12
C ALA A 357 13.30 0.42 -32.81
N ILE A 358 12.14 1.09 -32.88
CA ILE A 358 11.44 1.60 -31.68
C ILE A 358 10.94 0.44 -30.81
N THR A 359 10.52 -0.68 -31.41
CA THR A 359 10.09 -1.89 -30.69
C THR A 359 11.26 -2.50 -29.90
N ALA A 360 12.41 -2.71 -30.55
CA ALA A 360 13.61 -3.24 -29.91
C ALA A 360 14.10 -2.30 -28.78
N LEU A 361 14.06 -0.98 -29.01
CA LEU A 361 14.38 0.02 -28.01
C LEU A 361 13.44 -0.03 -26.79
N ALA A 362 12.14 -0.24 -27.01
CA ALA A 362 11.16 -0.39 -25.93
C ALA A 362 11.45 -1.63 -25.07
N TRP A 363 11.81 -2.76 -25.68
CA TRP A 363 12.21 -3.97 -24.95
C TRP A 363 13.49 -3.78 -24.15
N LYS A 364 14.53 -3.19 -24.76
CA LYS A 364 15.80 -2.90 -24.07
C LYS A 364 15.59 -2.02 -22.84
N ARG A 365 14.70 -1.02 -22.93
CA ARG A 365 14.32 -0.17 -21.78
C ARG A 365 13.53 -0.94 -20.72
N ALA A 366 12.57 -1.77 -21.13
CA ALA A 366 11.79 -2.58 -20.19
C ALA A 366 12.71 -3.54 -19.39
N ALA A 367 13.70 -4.15 -20.05
CA ALA A 367 14.70 -5.00 -19.39
C ALA A 367 15.59 -4.22 -18.41
N ARG A 368 16.02 -3.01 -18.76
CA ARG A 368 16.88 -2.16 -17.92
C ARG A 368 16.16 -1.43 -16.79
N ALA A 369 14.83 -1.34 -16.84
CA ALA A 369 14.00 -0.69 -15.82
C ALA A 369 12.93 -1.64 -15.23
N PRO A 370 13.34 -2.76 -14.59
CA PRO A 370 12.42 -3.81 -14.13
C PRO A 370 11.43 -3.33 -13.06
N LEU A 371 11.71 -2.21 -12.38
CA LEU A 371 10.78 -1.62 -11.41
C LEU A 371 9.43 -1.22 -12.02
N LYS A 372 9.36 -0.90 -13.32
CA LYS A 372 8.08 -0.67 -13.99
C LYS A 372 7.23 -1.95 -14.04
N LEU A 373 7.87 -3.12 -14.12
CA LEU A 373 7.22 -4.43 -14.06
C LEU A 373 6.73 -4.77 -12.65
N LEU A 374 7.42 -4.30 -11.60
CA LEU A 374 6.95 -4.47 -10.22
C LEU A 374 5.58 -3.80 -9.99
N TYR A 375 5.28 -2.70 -10.70
CA TYR A 375 3.95 -2.09 -10.63
C TYR A 375 2.85 -2.97 -11.23
N VAL A 376 3.17 -3.75 -12.27
CA VAL A 376 2.28 -4.75 -12.87
C VAL A 376 2.04 -5.91 -11.90
N ALA A 377 2.96 -6.16 -10.97
CA ALA A 377 2.82 -7.19 -9.95
C ALA A 377 1.90 -6.79 -8.79
N TYR A 378 1.59 -5.51 -8.57
CA TYR A 378 0.72 -5.11 -7.45
C TYR A 378 -0.67 -5.75 -7.50
N PRO A 379 -1.39 -5.82 -8.65
CA PRO A 379 -2.67 -6.51 -8.71
C PRO A 379 -2.59 -8.01 -8.41
N LEU A 380 -1.45 -8.67 -8.67
CA LEU A 380 -1.24 -10.08 -8.32
C LEU A 380 -1.32 -10.31 -6.81
N LEU A 381 -1.06 -9.29 -5.97
CA LEU A 381 -1.24 -9.40 -4.52
C LEU A 381 -2.69 -9.70 -4.12
N PHE A 382 -3.68 -9.22 -4.90
CA PHE A 382 -5.09 -9.56 -4.67
C PHE A 382 -5.42 -10.99 -5.11
N VAL A 383 -4.58 -11.60 -5.95
CA VAL A 383 -4.75 -12.98 -6.44
C VAL A 383 -4.11 -14.00 -5.49
N VAL A 384 -3.26 -13.56 -4.55
CA VAL A 384 -2.56 -14.45 -3.61
C VAL A 384 -3.53 -15.33 -2.80
N GLY A 385 -4.69 -14.80 -2.40
CA GLY A 385 -5.72 -15.59 -1.72
C GLY A 385 -6.27 -16.73 -2.58
N PHE A 386 -6.54 -16.47 -3.86
CA PHE A 386 -6.98 -17.50 -4.80
C PHE A 386 -5.88 -18.51 -5.14
N LEU A 387 -4.62 -18.08 -5.18
CA LEU A 387 -3.47 -18.98 -5.33
C LEU A 387 -3.35 -19.92 -4.13
N ALA A 388 -3.56 -19.41 -2.91
CA ALA A 388 -3.60 -20.23 -1.71
C ALA A 388 -4.69 -21.31 -1.81
N GLU A 389 -5.89 -20.92 -2.23
CA GLU A 389 -7.03 -21.82 -2.43
C GLU A 389 -6.73 -22.89 -3.49
N ILE A 390 -6.21 -22.52 -4.67
CA ILE A 390 -5.82 -23.44 -5.74
C ILE A 390 -4.80 -24.47 -5.23
N VAL A 391 -3.79 -24.02 -4.47
CA VAL A 391 -2.75 -24.90 -3.93
C VAL A 391 -3.31 -25.87 -2.89
N GLN A 392 -4.25 -25.42 -2.06
CA GLN A 392 -4.84 -26.24 -1.01
C GLN A 392 -5.84 -27.26 -1.52
N THR A 393 -6.71 -26.86 -2.45
CA THR A 393 -7.72 -27.75 -3.04
C THR A 393 -7.13 -28.63 -4.14
N GLY A 394 -6.03 -28.20 -4.75
CA GLY A 394 -5.48 -28.81 -5.97
C GLY A 394 -6.34 -28.54 -7.21
N GLU A 395 -7.36 -27.70 -7.11
CA GLU A 395 -8.33 -27.42 -8.17
C GLU A 395 -8.21 -25.97 -8.64
N VAL A 396 -8.24 -25.77 -9.97
CA VAL A 396 -8.25 -24.43 -10.56
C VAL A 396 -9.71 -23.97 -10.73
N PRO A 397 -10.15 -22.88 -10.08
CA PRO A 397 -11.52 -22.39 -10.19
C PRO A 397 -11.92 -22.05 -11.62
N ALA A 398 -13.20 -22.23 -11.96
CA ALA A 398 -13.74 -21.95 -13.30
C ALA A 398 -13.57 -20.48 -13.74
N PHE A 399 -13.45 -19.52 -12.81
CA PHE A 399 -13.23 -18.10 -13.13
C PHE A 399 -11.75 -17.76 -13.37
N ALA A 400 -10.79 -18.59 -12.95
CA ALA A 400 -9.37 -18.28 -13.01
C ALA A 400 -8.85 -18.01 -14.44
N PRO A 401 -9.26 -18.76 -15.48
CA PRO A 401 -8.83 -18.48 -16.86
C PRO A 401 -9.31 -17.12 -17.37
N VAL A 402 -10.53 -16.73 -17.01
CA VAL A 402 -11.11 -15.42 -17.37
C VAL A 402 -10.39 -14.30 -16.62
N GLY A 403 -10.11 -14.49 -15.34
CA GLY A 403 -9.31 -13.56 -14.54
C GLY A 403 -7.90 -13.37 -15.10
N ALA A 404 -7.25 -14.46 -15.52
CA ALA A 404 -5.94 -14.42 -16.16
C ALA A 404 -5.99 -13.71 -17.52
N LEU A 405 -7.02 -13.92 -18.33
CA LEU A 405 -7.21 -13.19 -19.59
C LEU A 405 -7.27 -11.68 -19.36
N VAL A 406 -8.11 -11.25 -18.41
CA VAL A 406 -8.26 -9.85 -18.02
C VAL A 406 -6.92 -9.28 -17.51
N PHE A 407 -6.24 -10.01 -16.64
CA PHE A 407 -4.95 -9.60 -16.09
C PHE A 407 -3.87 -9.47 -17.17
N VAL A 408 -3.76 -10.42 -18.09
CA VAL A 408 -2.73 -10.38 -19.13
C VAL A 408 -3.01 -9.28 -20.15
N ALA A 409 -4.26 -9.10 -20.57
CA ALA A 409 -4.65 -7.98 -21.42
C ALA A 409 -4.29 -6.65 -20.76
N TRP A 410 -4.57 -6.52 -19.46
CA TRP A 410 -4.24 -5.37 -18.64
C TRP A 410 -2.71 -5.14 -18.52
N ALA A 411 -1.96 -6.19 -18.20
CA ALA A 411 -0.52 -6.13 -17.97
C ALA A 411 0.26 -5.70 -19.22
N GLY A 412 -0.07 -6.27 -20.38
CA GLY A 412 0.61 -5.94 -21.64
C GLY A 412 0.50 -4.47 -22.01
N ALA A 413 -0.66 -3.86 -21.75
CA ALA A 413 -0.86 -2.45 -22.02
C ALA A 413 -0.09 -1.53 -21.06
N VAL A 414 -0.07 -1.87 -19.77
CA VAL A 414 0.64 -1.07 -18.73
C VAL A 414 2.13 -0.94 -19.04
N VAL A 415 2.75 -2.01 -19.56
CA VAL A 415 4.20 -2.02 -19.83
C VAL A 415 4.55 -1.17 -21.04
N PHE A 416 3.81 -1.27 -22.15
CA PHE A 416 4.25 -0.75 -23.44
C PHE A 416 3.36 0.34 -24.07
N THR A 417 2.08 0.42 -23.73
CA THR A 417 1.14 1.32 -24.43
C THR A 417 0.51 2.38 -23.53
N LEU A 418 0.66 2.29 -22.21
CA LEU A 418 0.03 3.25 -21.29
C LEU A 418 0.81 4.56 -21.07
N ASN A 419 2.06 4.64 -21.52
CA ASN A 419 2.85 5.88 -21.42
C ASN A 419 3.88 6.04 -22.56
N PRO A 420 3.50 5.88 -23.84
CA PRO A 420 4.44 5.77 -24.95
C PRO A 420 5.35 7.00 -25.12
N LEU A 421 4.85 8.22 -24.87
CA LEU A 421 5.68 9.44 -24.91
C LEU A 421 6.58 9.56 -23.68
N GLY A 422 6.07 9.27 -22.49
CA GLY A 422 6.84 9.35 -21.26
C GLY A 422 7.98 8.33 -21.22
N ASP A 423 7.75 7.14 -21.79
CA ASP A 423 8.74 6.07 -21.93
C ASP A 423 9.88 6.42 -22.89
N GLN A 424 9.75 7.48 -23.70
CA GLN A 424 10.85 8.02 -24.49
C GLN A 424 11.86 8.82 -23.65
N GLY A 425 11.43 9.43 -22.55
CA GLY A 425 12.30 10.21 -21.66
C GLY A 425 13.17 11.21 -22.43
N SER A 426 14.49 11.17 -22.21
CA SER A 426 15.46 12.04 -22.87
C SER A 426 15.64 11.78 -24.37
N ALA A 427 15.15 10.65 -24.90
CA ALA A 427 15.20 10.36 -26.33
C ALA A 427 14.02 10.95 -27.11
N LEU A 428 12.99 11.46 -26.42
CA LEU A 428 11.80 12.02 -27.06
C LEU A 428 12.12 13.09 -28.12
N PRO A 429 13.03 14.07 -27.88
CA PRO A 429 13.36 15.06 -28.90
C PRO A 429 13.94 14.42 -30.17
N ALA A 430 14.84 13.44 -30.01
CA ALA A 430 15.41 12.72 -31.14
C ALA A 430 14.35 11.88 -31.89
N THR A 431 13.40 11.28 -31.17
CA THR A 431 12.31 10.51 -31.79
C THR A 431 11.34 11.41 -32.57
N VAL A 432 10.96 12.58 -32.03
CA VAL A 432 10.05 13.51 -32.71
C VAL A 432 10.73 14.19 -33.90
N LEU A 433 12.03 14.47 -33.83
CA LEU A 433 12.81 15.03 -34.94
C LEU A 433 13.20 14.01 -36.01
N SER A 434 13.11 12.71 -35.71
CA SER A 434 13.32 11.66 -36.70
C SER A 434 12.16 11.63 -37.70
N HIS A 435 12.39 11.14 -38.92
CA HIS A 435 11.35 10.99 -39.96
C HIS A 435 10.32 9.87 -39.65
N VAL A 436 10.04 9.59 -38.38
CA VAL A 436 9.05 8.61 -37.92
C VAL A 436 7.67 9.26 -37.92
N SER A 437 6.71 8.62 -38.57
CA SER A 437 5.30 9.04 -38.53
C SER A 437 4.59 8.56 -37.26
N GLY A 438 3.53 9.24 -36.84
CA GLY A 438 2.70 8.80 -35.71
C GLY A 438 2.13 7.39 -35.87
N ARG A 439 1.88 6.94 -37.12
CA ARG A 439 1.46 5.55 -37.41
C ARG A 439 2.55 4.54 -37.04
N GLN A 440 3.80 4.81 -37.41
CA GLN A 440 4.94 3.95 -37.11
C GLN A 440 5.23 3.94 -35.60
N PHE A 441 5.17 5.10 -34.95
CA PHE A 441 5.38 5.22 -33.51
C PHE A 441 4.32 4.45 -32.70
N VAL A 442 3.04 4.63 -33.03
CA VAL A 442 1.93 3.92 -32.37
C VAL A 442 2.01 2.41 -32.64
N ALA A 443 2.26 2.01 -33.89
CA ALA A 443 2.42 0.61 -34.25
C ALA A 443 3.55 -0.05 -33.46
N ALA A 444 4.69 0.63 -33.27
CA ALA A 444 5.83 0.09 -32.55
C ALA A 444 5.49 -0.27 -31.10
N HIS A 445 4.78 0.61 -30.39
CA HIS A 445 4.40 0.37 -28.99
C HIS A 445 3.35 -0.75 -28.86
N VAL A 446 2.38 -0.81 -29.78
CA VAL A 446 1.40 -1.90 -29.80
C VAL A 446 2.08 -3.23 -30.13
N VAL A 447 2.96 -3.27 -31.12
CA VAL A 447 3.72 -4.47 -31.52
C VAL A 447 4.63 -4.93 -30.38
N ALA A 448 5.33 -4.01 -29.70
CA ALA A 448 6.20 -4.31 -28.56
C ALA A 448 5.44 -5.04 -27.44
N GLY A 449 4.22 -4.59 -27.12
CA GLY A 449 3.38 -5.23 -26.11
C GLY A 449 2.78 -6.56 -26.58
N VAL A 450 2.18 -6.58 -27.78
CA VAL A 450 1.46 -7.74 -28.31
C VAL A 450 2.39 -8.93 -28.52
N LEU A 451 3.59 -8.73 -29.08
CA LEU A 451 4.52 -9.83 -29.37
C LEU A 451 5.02 -10.57 -28.13
N VAL A 452 5.09 -9.90 -26.99
CA VAL A 452 5.48 -10.52 -25.71
C VAL A 452 4.25 -11.07 -24.99
N THR A 453 3.20 -10.26 -24.92
CA THR A 453 2.04 -10.52 -24.07
C THR A 453 1.12 -11.60 -24.65
N VAL A 454 0.92 -11.64 -25.97
CA VAL A 454 0.05 -12.66 -26.60
C VAL A 454 0.56 -14.08 -26.41
N PRO A 455 1.81 -14.44 -26.76
CA PRO A 455 2.26 -15.83 -26.61
C PRO A 455 2.30 -16.26 -25.15
N LEU A 456 2.87 -15.44 -24.26
CA LEU A 456 2.96 -15.75 -22.83
C LEU A 456 1.58 -15.79 -22.17
N GLY A 457 0.73 -14.82 -22.50
CA GLY A 457 -0.64 -14.71 -21.99
C GLY A 457 -1.55 -15.83 -22.43
N THR A 458 -1.52 -16.14 -23.72
CA THR A 458 -2.33 -17.24 -24.27
C THR A 458 -1.87 -18.57 -23.69
N GLY A 459 -0.56 -18.78 -23.51
CA GLY A 459 -0.02 -19.97 -22.84
C GLY A 459 -0.50 -20.09 -21.39
N LEU A 460 -0.42 -19.01 -20.61
CA LEU A 460 -0.91 -18.97 -19.22
C LEU A 460 -2.41 -19.23 -19.14
N VAL A 461 -3.20 -18.54 -19.96
CA VAL A 461 -4.66 -18.68 -19.98
C VAL A 461 -5.07 -20.09 -20.44
N ALA A 462 -4.39 -20.66 -21.45
CA ALA A 462 -4.64 -22.02 -21.90
C ALA A 462 -4.31 -23.05 -20.82
N ALA A 463 -3.18 -22.90 -20.12
CA ALA A 463 -2.81 -23.77 -19.02
C ALA A 463 -3.89 -23.75 -17.92
N LEU A 464 -4.31 -22.56 -17.49
CA LEU A 464 -5.36 -22.41 -16.48
C LEU A 464 -6.71 -22.96 -16.98
N ALA A 465 -7.08 -22.71 -18.25
CA ALA A 465 -8.33 -23.17 -18.82
C ALA A 465 -8.42 -24.69 -18.87
N VAL A 466 -7.34 -25.37 -19.27
CA VAL A 466 -7.27 -26.84 -19.33
C VAL A 466 -7.28 -27.47 -17.94
N LEU A 467 -6.68 -26.80 -16.94
CA LEU A 467 -6.67 -27.27 -15.55
C LEU A 467 -7.97 -26.96 -14.78
N SER A 468 -8.82 -26.10 -15.34
CA SER A 468 -10.10 -25.70 -14.73
C SER A 468 -11.27 -26.59 -15.17
N PRO A 469 -12.37 -26.65 -14.41
CA PRO A 469 -13.55 -27.47 -14.75
C PRO A 469 -14.42 -26.81 -15.86
N LEU A 470 -13.80 -26.33 -16.93
CA LEU A 470 -14.50 -25.72 -18.07
C LEU A 470 -14.78 -26.74 -19.16
N ALA A 471 -15.96 -26.63 -19.78
CA ALA A 471 -16.27 -27.36 -21.01
C ALA A 471 -15.31 -26.96 -22.14
N ALA A 472 -15.01 -27.90 -23.05
CA ALA A 472 -14.04 -27.69 -24.13
C ALA A 472 -14.34 -26.45 -24.99
N GLU A 473 -15.61 -26.16 -25.26
CA GLU A 473 -16.06 -24.98 -25.99
C GLU A 473 -15.64 -23.68 -25.29
N ARG A 474 -15.76 -23.61 -23.95
CA ARG A 474 -15.37 -22.46 -23.14
C ARG A 474 -13.85 -22.31 -23.07
N VAL A 475 -13.11 -23.42 -23.01
CA VAL A 475 -11.64 -23.41 -23.10
C VAL A 475 -11.20 -22.77 -24.40
N VAL A 476 -11.75 -23.23 -25.54
CA VAL A 476 -11.43 -22.66 -26.86
C VAL A 476 -11.82 -21.18 -26.93
N ALA A 477 -13.00 -20.81 -26.44
CA ALA A 477 -13.45 -19.43 -26.46
C ALA A 477 -12.53 -18.49 -25.67
N VAL A 478 -12.14 -18.83 -24.45
CA VAL A 478 -11.29 -17.99 -23.59
C VAL A 478 -9.86 -17.92 -24.15
N VAL A 479 -9.30 -19.03 -24.63
CA VAL A 479 -7.97 -19.05 -25.26
C VAL A 479 -7.96 -18.18 -26.53
N ALA A 480 -8.98 -18.30 -27.39
CA ALA A 480 -9.09 -17.49 -28.61
C ALA A 480 -9.38 -16.00 -28.32
N ALA A 481 -10.10 -15.69 -27.24
CA ALA A 481 -10.39 -14.32 -26.83
C ALA A 481 -9.14 -13.59 -26.29
N THR A 482 -8.16 -14.31 -25.75
CA THR A 482 -6.93 -13.74 -25.15
C THR A 482 -6.14 -12.82 -26.10
N PRO A 483 -5.73 -13.26 -27.31
CA PRO A 483 -5.03 -12.38 -28.25
C PRO A 483 -5.86 -11.16 -28.66
N ILE A 484 -7.17 -11.33 -28.81
CA ILE A 484 -8.10 -10.25 -29.18
C ILE A 484 -8.15 -9.21 -28.05
N ALA A 485 -8.30 -9.65 -26.80
CA ALA A 485 -8.35 -8.77 -25.64
C ALA A 485 -7.04 -7.99 -25.44
N VAL A 486 -5.89 -8.66 -25.59
CA VAL A 486 -4.56 -8.01 -25.52
C VAL A 486 -4.43 -6.95 -26.61
N LEU A 487 -4.82 -7.26 -27.85
CA LEU A 487 -4.74 -6.32 -28.97
C LEU A 487 -5.68 -5.13 -28.77
N VAL A 488 -6.96 -5.37 -28.52
CA VAL A 488 -7.98 -4.34 -28.29
C VAL A 488 -7.61 -3.44 -27.12
N GLY A 489 -7.16 -4.05 -26.01
CA GLY A 489 -6.65 -3.33 -24.85
C GLY A 489 -5.45 -2.45 -25.20
N SER A 490 -4.48 -2.98 -25.94
CA SER A 490 -3.29 -2.23 -26.36
C SER A 490 -3.62 -1.04 -27.27
N LEU A 491 -4.56 -1.23 -28.20
CA LEU A 491 -5.02 -0.17 -29.12
C LEU A 491 -5.81 0.92 -28.38
N PHE A 492 -6.59 0.58 -27.35
CA PHE A 492 -7.25 1.59 -26.53
C PHE A 492 -6.26 2.31 -25.60
N ALA A 493 -5.35 1.55 -24.96
CA ALA A 493 -4.36 2.06 -24.04
C ALA A 493 -3.43 3.09 -24.68
N VAL A 494 -3.00 2.89 -25.92
CA VAL A 494 -2.05 3.80 -26.59
C VAL A 494 -2.59 5.22 -26.71
N GLY A 495 -3.86 5.43 -27.07
CA GLY A 495 -4.40 6.79 -27.14
C GLY A 495 -4.65 7.43 -25.79
N ILE A 496 -5.06 6.65 -24.77
CA ILE A 496 -5.17 7.15 -23.39
C ILE A 496 -3.80 7.54 -22.84
N GLY A 497 -2.77 6.73 -23.07
CA GLY A 497 -1.39 7.02 -22.68
C GLY A 497 -0.82 8.25 -23.39
N MET A 498 -1.22 8.49 -24.64
CA MET A 498 -0.88 9.72 -25.38
C MET A 498 -1.67 10.96 -24.91
N ALA A 499 -2.88 10.77 -24.36
CA ALA A 499 -3.72 11.85 -23.85
C ALA A 499 -3.26 12.36 -22.48
N PHE A 500 -2.74 11.45 -21.64
CA PHE A 500 -2.25 11.74 -20.30
C PHE A 500 -0.80 11.26 -20.13
N PRO A 501 0.16 11.77 -20.94
CA PRO A 501 1.55 11.36 -20.86
C PRO A 501 2.16 11.83 -19.55
N ARG A 502 3.04 11.01 -18.98
CA ARG A 502 3.81 11.38 -17.79
C ARG A 502 5.29 11.34 -18.12
N TYR A 503 5.92 12.51 -18.14
CA TYR A 503 7.34 12.69 -18.47
C TYR A 503 8.26 12.62 -17.25
N GLU A 504 7.75 12.96 -16.07
CA GLU A 504 8.54 13.01 -14.84
C GLU A 504 8.69 11.62 -14.20
N ALA A 505 9.93 11.25 -13.90
CA ALA A 505 10.23 10.07 -13.12
C ALA A 505 9.86 10.29 -11.66
N VAL A 506 9.09 9.37 -11.09
CA VAL A 506 8.67 9.41 -9.69
C VAL A 506 9.74 8.70 -8.85
N ASN A 507 10.16 9.31 -7.74
CA ASN A 507 10.97 8.63 -6.74
C ASN A 507 10.15 7.48 -6.12
N VAL A 508 10.50 6.24 -6.48
CA VAL A 508 9.88 5.01 -5.96
C VAL A 508 10.52 4.64 -4.61
N THR A 509 11.83 4.83 -4.49
CA THR A 509 12.63 4.68 -3.25
C THR A 509 13.51 5.92 -3.04
N ARG A 510 14.30 5.98 -1.94
CA ARG A 510 15.22 7.12 -1.68
C ARG A 510 16.28 7.30 -2.79
N SER A 511 16.57 6.27 -3.59
CA SER A 511 17.62 6.30 -4.62
C SER A 511 17.15 5.88 -6.03
N THR A 512 15.88 5.51 -6.24
CA THR A 512 15.42 4.98 -7.53
C THR A 512 14.22 5.73 -8.11
N LYS A 513 14.35 6.15 -9.37
CA LYS A 513 13.36 6.91 -10.13
C LYS A 513 12.77 6.04 -11.25
N ALA A 514 11.45 5.95 -11.34
CA ALA A 514 10.78 5.28 -12.45
C ALA A 514 9.68 6.17 -13.05
N VAL A 515 9.59 6.20 -14.38
CA VAL A 515 8.48 6.88 -15.07
C VAL A 515 7.30 5.91 -15.10
N VAL A 516 6.37 6.10 -14.16
CA VAL A 516 5.13 5.30 -14.10
C VAL A 516 4.03 5.96 -14.93
N PRO A 517 3.07 5.19 -15.48
CA PRO A 517 1.92 5.76 -16.17
C PRO A 517 1.16 6.79 -15.31
N SER A 518 0.42 7.69 -15.95
CA SER A 518 -0.44 8.62 -15.23
C SER A 518 -1.55 7.85 -14.51
N LEU A 519 -1.89 8.28 -13.28
CA LEU A 519 -2.99 7.68 -12.51
C LEU A 519 -4.31 7.74 -13.31
N VAL A 520 -4.56 8.85 -13.99
CA VAL A 520 -5.75 9.05 -14.81
C VAL A 520 -5.76 8.09 -16.00
N GLY A 521 -4.66 7.97 -16.74
CA GLY A 521 -4.56 7.04 -17.86
C GLY A 521 -4.71 5.58 -17.43
N PHE A 522 -4.10 5.23 -16.30
CA PHE A 522 -4.23 3.93 -15.67
C PHE A 522 -5.67 3.60 -15.26
N LEU A 523 -6.36 4.53 -14.59
CA LEU A 523 -7.75 4.36 -14.17
C LEU A 523 -8.69 4.27 -15.38
N ALA A 524 -8.53 5.14 -16.38
CA ALA A 524 -9.35 5.14 -17.59
C ALA A 524 -9.20 3.84 -18.39
N TYR A 525 -7.98 3.34 -18.54
CA TYR A 525 -7.72 2.06 -19.18
C TYR A 525 -8.28 0.88 -18.38
N SER A 526 -8.08 0.86 -17.07
CA SER A 526 -8.60 -0.20 -16.20
C SER A 526 -10.13 -0.23 -16.24
N LEU A 527 -10.79 0.93 -16.21
CA LEU A 527 -12.24 1.05 -16.35
C LEU A 527 -12.72 0.54 -17.71
N TYR A 528 -12.06 0.92 -18.80
CA TYR A 528 -12.39 0.42 -20.13
C TYR A 528 -12.33 -1.10 -20.19
N LEU A 529 -11.24 -1.69 -19.69
CA LEU A 529 -11.03 -3.13 -19.73
C LEU A 529 -12.05 -3.88 -18.86
N LEU A 530 -12.40 -3.34 -17.68
CA LEU A 530 -13.47 -3.87 -16.84
C LEU A 530 -14.83 -3.79 -17.53
N LEU A 531 -15.16 -2.68 -18.20
CA LEU A 531 -16.42 -2.53 -18.92
C LEU A 531 -16.51 -3.50 -20.11
N VAL A 532 -15.42 -3.70 -20.84
CA VAL A 532 -15.36 -4.69 -21.94
C VAL A 532 -15.54 -6.11 -21.39
N ALA A 533 -14.82 -6.47 -20.34
CA ALA A 533 -14.91 -7.79 -19.73
C ALA A 533 -16.31 -8.06 -19.15
N ALA A 534 -16.90 -7.09 -18.46
CA ALA A 534 -18.26 -7.19 -17.91
C ALA A 534 -19.31 -7.30 -19.02
N THR A 535 -19.22 -6.46 -20.05
CA THR A 535 -20.13 -6.50 -21.20
C THR A 535 -20.04 -7.84 -21.92
N ALA A 536 -18.84 -8.35 -22.16
CA ALA A 536 -18.62 -9.66 -22.77
C ALA A 536 -19.19 -10.79 -21.91
N ALA A 537 -18.97 -10.77 -20.59
CA ALA A 537 -19.48 -11.79 -19.68
C ALA A 537 -21.02 -11.81 -19.62
N ILE A 538 -21.66 -10.63 -19.54
CA ILE A 538 -23.13 -10.49 -19.53
C ILE A 538 -23.74 -11.00 -20.83
N LEU A 539 -23.16 -10.63 -21.99
CA LEU A 539 -23.72 -11.01 -23.29
C LEU A 539 -23.45 -12.47 -23.66
N TYR A 540 -22.37 -13.06 -23.15
CA TYR A 540 -22.00 -14.45 -23.43
C TYR A 540 -22.74 -15.44 -22.54
N GLU A 541 -23.00 -15.10 -21.27
CA GLU A 541 -23.60 -16.01 -20.29
C GLU A 541 -24.80 -15.35 -19.58
N PRO A 542 -26.06 -15.71 -19.93
CA PRO A 542 -27.26 -15.12 -19.33
C PRO A 542 -27.34 -15.28 -17.81
N ALA A 543 -26.73 -16.32 -17.25
CA ALA A 543 -26.65 -16.51 -15.80
C ALA A 543 -25.84 -15.38 -15.12
N VAL A 544 -24.82 -14.84 -15.80
CA VAL A 544 -24.01 -13.72 -15.29
C VAL A 544 -24.87 -12.46 -15.17
N GLU A 545 -25.77 -12.22 -16.12
CA GLU A 545 -26.69 -11.07 -16.09
C GLU A 545 -27.53 -11.05 -14.81
N ALA A 546 -28.16 -12.18 -14.47
CA ALA A 546 -28.98 -12.32 -13.27
C ALA A 546 -28.15 -12.21 -11.98
N VAL A 547 -26.96 -12.82 -11.94
CA VAL A 547 -26.06 -12.76 -10.78
C VAL A 547 -25.56 -11.32 -10.56
N VAL A 548 -25.10 -10.64 -11.62
CA VAL A 548 -24.62 -9.25 -11.52
C VAL A 548 -25.76 -8.32 -11.13
N ALA A 549 -26.95 -8.48 -11.70
CA ALA A 549 -28.13 -7.71 -11.33
C ALA A 549 -28.53 -7.93 -9.85
N GLY A 550 -28.47 -9.18 -9.38
CA GLY A 550 -28.72 -9.52 -7.97
C GLY A 550 -27.71 -8.89 -7.02
N ILE A 551 -26.41 -8.99 -7.35
CA ILE A 551 -25.32 -8.37 -6.57
C ILE A 551 -25.48 -6.84 -6.55
N LEU A 552 -25.73 -6.21 -7.70
CA LEU A 552 -25.93 -4.76 -7.77
C LEU A 552 -27.16 -4.32 -6.98
N SER A 553 -28.27 -5.06 -7.08
CA SER A 553 -29.49 -4.77 -6.32
C SER A 553 -29.28 -4.92 -4.81
N TRP A 554 -28.49 -5.91 -4.39
CA TRP A 554 -28.12 -6.10 -2.99
C TRP A 554 -27.16 -5.01 -2.48
N LEU A 555 -26.25 -4.52 -3.33
CA LEU A 555 -25.32 -3.44 -3.05
C LEU A 555 -25.96 -2.03 -3.08
N LEU A 556 -27.12 -1.87 -3.70
CA LEU A 556 -27.76 -0.58 -3.80
C LEU A 556 -28.58 -0.27 -2.52
N PRO A 557 -28.38 0.92 -1.90
CA PRO A 557 -29.15 1.31 -0.73
C PRO A 557 -30.61 1.60 -1.09
N PHE A 558 -31.47 1.71 -0.07
CA PHE A 558 -32.87 2.17 -0.21
C PHE A 558 -33.79 1.31 -1.10
N GLY A 559 -33.42 0.05 -1.36
CA GLY A 559 -34.25 -0.88 -2.13
C GLY A 559 -34.26 -0.62 -3.63
N TYR A 560 -33.27 0.13 -4.15
CA TYR A 560 -33.09 0.24 -5.60
C TYR A 560 -32.65 -1.11 -6.18
N GLY A 561 -33.46 -1.64 -7.10
CA GLY A 561 -33.13 -2.85 -7.85
C GLY A 561 -32.61 -2.51 -9.24
N VAL A 562 -31.58 -3.23 -9.69
CA VAL A 562 -31.20 -3.30 -11.10
C VAL A 562 -31.76 -4.60 -11.64
N SER A 563 -32.64 -4.51 -12.64
CA SER A 563 -33.15 -5.71 -13.29
C SER A 563 -32.10 -6.31 -14.23
N ALA A 564 -32.07 -7.63 -14.35
CA ALA A 564 -31.23 -8.34 -15.32
C ALA A 564 -31.41 -7.72 -16.72
N ASN A 565 -32.66 -7.61 -17.19
CA ASN A 565 -32.97 -7.07 -18.51
C ASN A 565 -32.42 -5.65 -18.73
N THR A 566 -32.44 -4.78 -17.71
CA THR A 566 -31.82 -3.45 -17.80
C THR A 566 -30.31 -3.57 -18.02
N LEU A 567 -29.65 -4.47 -17.30
CA LEU A 567 -28.23 -4.74 -17.44
C LEU A 567 -27.89 -5.29 -18.83
N GLY A 568 -28.68 -6.24 -19.34
CA GLY A 568 -28.53 -6.79 -20.69
C GLY A 568 -28.70 -5.73 -21.79
N LEU A 569 -29.68 -4.83 -21.65
CA LEU A 569 -29.87 -3.69 -22.56
C LEU A 569 -28.69 -2.72 -22.51
N LEU A 570 -28.19 -2.38 -21.31
CA LEU A 570 -27.02 -1.52 -21.14
C LEU A 570 -25.76 -2.15 -21.76
N ALA A 571 -25.53 -3.45 -21.53
CA ALA A 571 -24.42 -4.19 -22.12
C ALA A 571 -24.50 -4.19 -23.65
N THR A 572 -25.69 -4.46 -24.20
CA THR A 572 -25.94 -4.44 -25.65
C THR A 572 -25.67 -3.06 -26.26
N GLY A 573 -26.13 -1.99 -25.60
CA GLY A 573 -25.90 -0.61 -26.03
C GLY A 573 -24.45 -0.16 -25.88
N ALA A 574 -23.73 -0.66 -24.85
CA ALA A 574 -22.33 -0.33 -24.61
C ALA A 574 -21.36 -1.02 -25.58
N LEU A 575 -21.69 -2.24 -26.02
CA LEU A 575 -20.84 -3.05 -26.91
C LEU A 575 -20.32 -2.29 -28.15
N PRO A 576 -21.14 -1.63 -28.99
CA PRO A 576 -20.62 -0.92 -30.16
C PRO A 576 -19.69 0.24 -29.77
N VAL A 577 -19.98 0.94 -28.67
CA VAL A 577 -19.13 2.05 -28.19
C VAL A 577 -17.77 1.51 -27.73
N LEU A 578 -17.76 0.43 -26.94
CA LEU A 578 -16.55 -0.20 -26.43
C LEU A 578 -15.72 -0.85 -27.55
N ALA A 579 -16.37 -1.40 -28.58
CA ALA A 579 -15.72 -1.97 -29.75
C ALA A 579 -15.09 -0.90 -30.67
N LEU A 580 -15.71 0.28 -30.78
CA LEU A 580 -15.21 1.37 -31.61
C LEU A 580 -14.15 2.24 -30.91
N ALA A 581 -14.14 2.27 -29.57
CA ALA A 581 -13.24 3.10 -28.77
C ALA A 581 -11.73 2.90 -29.09
N PRO A 582 -11.20 1.68 -29.31
CA PRO A 582 -9.81 1.48 -29.70
C PRO A 582 -9.42 2.20 -31.00
N PHE A 583 -10.31 2.22 -32.00
CA PHE A 583 -10.04 2.88 -33.28
C PHE A 583 -9.97 4.40 -33.13
N ALA A 584 -10.87 4.98 -32.34
CA ALA A 584 -10.83 6.39 -31.99
C ALA A 584 -9.55 6.72 -31.21
N SER A 585 -9.16 5.85 -30.27
CA SER A 585 -7.95 5.99 -29.45
C SER A 585 -6.67 5.97 -30.31
N VAL A 586 -6.55 5.03 -31.24
CA VAL A 586 -5.42 4.95 -32.19
C VAL A 586 -5.36 6.19 -33.10
N ARG A 587 -6.51 6.63 -33.62
CA ARG A 587 -6.57 7.84 -34.47
C ARG A 587 -6.13 9.08 -33.69
N TYR A 588 -6.53 9.19 -32.43
CA TYR A 588 -6.08 10.24 -31.53
C TYR A 588 -4.57 10.15 -31.27
N ALA A 589 -4.05 8.96 -30.95
CA ALA A 589 -2.63 8.71 -30.70
C ALA A 589 -1.74 9.15 -31.86
N ILE A 590 -2.11 8.76 -33.09
CA ILE A 590 -1.36 9.12 -34.32
C ILE A 590 -1.29 10.64 -34.46
N ARG A 591 -2.44 11.31 -34.42
CA ARG A 591 -2.51 12.78 -34.55
C ARG A 591 -1.77 13.49 -33.43
N ARG A 592 -1.83 12.94 -32.21
CA ARG A 592 -1.14 13.51 -31.06
C ARG A 592 0.37 13.47 -31.28
N PHE A 593 0.93 12.33 -31.70
CA PHE A 593 2.36 12.23 -32.00
C PHE A 593 2.79 13.23 -33.08
N ASP A 594 2.04 13.32 -34.18
CA ASP A 594 2.34 14.22 -35.30
C ASP A 594 2.27 15.73 -34.92
N THR A 595 1.72 16.07 -33.74
CA THR A 595 1.54 17.45 -33.26
C THR A 595 2.30 17.73 -31.95
N VAL A 596 3.11 16.81 -31.46
CA VAL A 596 3.93 17.01 -30.26
C VAL A 596 5.04 18.02 -30.57
N THR A 597 5.09 19.08 -29.78
CA THR A 597 6.23 20.00 -29.70
C THR A 597 7.03 19.68 -28.43
N VAL A 598 8.35 19.77 -28.53
CA VAL A 598 9.26 19.60 -27.39
C VAL A 598 9.73 21.00 -27.02
N ASP A 599 9.39 21.45 -25.80
CA ASP A 599 9.86 22.73 -25.23
C ASP A 599 11.20 22.58 -24.52
#